data_AF-A0A3R6XII7-F1
#
_entry.id   AF-A0A3R6XII7-F1
#
_cell.length_a   1.000
_cell.length_b   1.000
_cell.length_c   1.000
_cell.angle_alpha   90.00
_cell.angle_beta   90.00
_cell.angle_gamma   90.00
#
_symmetry.space_group_name_H-M   'P 1'
#
loop_
_entity.id
_entity.type
_entity.pdbx_description
1 polymer ?
#
loop_
_entity_poly.entity_id
_entity_poly.type
_entity_poly.pdbx_seq_one_letter_code
_entity_poly.pdbx_strand_id
1 'polypeptide(L)'
;MDMVRLKFEFSKDSSGNCLVNYIKRNDGVLFNVDSIRKYVLFKYQYHYTVKTLSGSVLVIEHWFHDDTAEGMRKGFIEFNPNKFISEDDYYVLNGFLTVLGDDILYGANYFTNVFELVRWDLAIDFPELRDNMYLVKDKRNYQYINGRGGVTQYLGVRNSGGFVKLYDKTKESKLNETVTRLELTFDGYDYPTLPQVYIKRQQQRLTLDLNDTQLVLVDLLNRLDPHEKTVYFNRLGRVLRNKLKDAVFDDHQYEYDFQAIYNLIDKLNQLEKGYIDPSPDMGATEFHDSENLTFD
;
A
#
# COMPACT_ATOMS: atom_id res chain seq x y z
N MET A 1 6.75 1.12 0.54
CA MET A 1 5.66 0.11 0.48
C MET A 1 4.94 0.13 1.82
N ASP A 2 3.61 0.03 1.88
CA ASP A 2 2.88 0.28 3.13
C ASP A 2 2.40 -0.99 3.86
N MET A 3 2.40 -2.13 3.19
CA MET A 3 2.13 -3.44 3.81
C MET A 3 2.74 -4.56 2.96
N VAL A 4 3.24 -5.60 3.62
CA VAL A 4 3.64 -6.88 3.03
C VAL A 4 3.02 -7.99 3.85
N ARG A 5 2.50 -9.01 3.18
CA ARG A 5 2.08 -10.28 3.76
C ARG A 5 2.82 -11.42 3.08
N LEU A 6 3.61 -12.12 3.89
CA LEU A 6 4.35 -13.32 3.51
C LEU A 6 3.66 -14.53 4.13
N LYS A 7 3.33 -15.51 3.31
CA LYS A 7 2.85 -16.81 3.76
C LYS A 7 4.02 -17.76 3.96
N PHE A 8 3.88 -18.65 4.91
CA PHE A 8 4.84 -19.71 5.16
C PHE A 8 4.12 -21.03 5.46
N GLU A 9 4.88 -22.11 5.39
CA GLU A 9 4.47 -23.43 5.85
C GLU A 9 5.60 -24.06 6.66
N PHE A 10 5.34 -24.41 7.92
CA PHE A 10 6.32 -25.12 8.74
C PHE A 10 6.67 -26.49 8.15
N SER A 11 7.89 -26.96 8.42
CA SER A 11 8.29 -28.33 8.12
C SER A 11 7.38 -29.34 8.83
N LYS A 12 7.18 -30.52 8.22
CA LYS A 12 6.40 -31.62 8.83
C LYS A 12 6.94 -32.03 10.20
N ASP A 13 8.24 -31.86 10.40
CA ASP A 13 8.94 -32.24 11.62
C ASP A 13 9.06 -31.07 12.62
N SER A 14 8.62 -29.86 12.24
CA SER A 14 8.58 -28.71 13.14
C SER A 14 7.24 -28.61 13.86
N SER A 15 7.30 -28.30 15.15
CA SER A 15 6.13 -27.93 15.96
C SER A 15 6.03 -26.42 16.21
N GLY A 16 6.79 -25.58 15.50
CA GLY A 16 6.83 -24.13 15.68
C GLY A 16 7.51 -23.68 16.99
N ASN A 17 8.39 -24.53 17.55
CA ASN A 17 8.99 -24.28 18.86
C ASN A 17 9.99 -23.11 18.81
N CYS A 18 10.66 -22.86 17.69
CA CYS A 18 11.62 -21.76 17.58
C CYS A 18 10.89 -20.42 17.74
N LEU A 19 9.78 -20.22 17.01
CA LEU A 19 8.90 -19.06 17.15
C LEU A 19 8.41 -18.87 18.59
N VAL A 20 7.83 -19.92 19.19
CA VAL A 20 7.26 -19.85 20.55
C VAL A 20 8.33 -19.52 21.60
N ASN A 21 9.52 -20.12 21.49
CA ASN A 21 10.61 -19.85 22.41
C ASN A 21 11.19 -18.45 22.22
N TYR A 22 11.26 -17.96 20.98
CA TYR A 22 11.72 -16.61 20.67
C TYR A 22 10.79 -15.56 21.30
N ILE A 23 9.46 -15.73 21.15
CA ILE A 23 8.47 -14.86 21.80
C ILE A 23 8.65 -14.88 23.31
N LYS A 24 8.68 -16.06 23.95
CA LYS A 24 8.80 -16.18 25.41
C LYS A 24 10.05 -15.53 25.99
N ARG A 25 11.16 -15.51 25.24
CA ARG A 25 12.44 -14.95 25.70
C ARG A 25 12.50 -13.43 25.59
N ASN A 26 11.82 -12.86 24.61
CA ASN A 26 12.00 -11.46 24.22
C ASN A 26 10.76 -10.58 24.49
N ASP A 27 9.60 -11.18 24.79
CA ASP A 27 8.41 -10.46 25.21
C ASP A 27 8.63 -9.70 26.52
N GLY A 28 8.27 -8.42 26.54
CA GLY A 28 8.57 -7.47 27.60
C GLY A 28 10.02 -6.95 27.61
N VAL A 29 10.88 -7.40 26.69
CA VAL A 29 12.30 -7.00 26.61
C VAL A 29 12.60 -6.27 25.30
N LEU A 30 12.37 -6.91 24.15
CA LEU A 30 12.61 -6.33 22.82
C LEU A 30 11.32 -5.84 22.16
N PHE A 31 10.19 -6.45 22.53
CA PHE A 31 8.87 -6.16 22.00
C PHE A 31 7.82 -6.60 23.03
N ASN A 32 6.56 -6.23 22.79
CA ASN A 32 5.42 -6.72 23.54
C ASN A 32 4.52 -7.54 22.60
N VAL A 33 3.98 -8.65 23.09
CA VAL A 33 3.09 -9.52 22.31
C VAL A 33 1.70 -9.55 22.91
N ASP A 34 0.70 -9.20 22.11
CA ASP A 34 -0.69 -9.58 22.37
C ASP A 34 -1.02 -10.85 21.59
N SER A 35 -1.65 -11.83 22.24
CA SER A 35 -1.98 -13.11 21.61
C SER A 35 -3.44 -13.49 21.82
N ILE A 36 -4.11 -13.82 20.73
CA ILE A 36 -5.49 -14.27 20.73
C ILE A 36 -5.53 -15.69 20.16
N ARG A 37 -6.19 -16.60 20.88
CA ARG A 37 -6.53 -17.93 20.38
C ARG A 37 -7.95 -17.90 19.83
N LYS A 38 -8.11 -18.09 18.52
CA LYS A 38 -9.42 -18.19 17.88
C LYS A 38 -9.79 -19.66 17.73
N TYR A 39 -11.03 -19.99 18.10
CA TYR A 39 -11.63 -21.31 17.89
C TYR A 39 -12.64 -21.20 16.75
N VAL A 40 -12.36 -21.86 15.62
CA VAL A 40 -13.30 -21.91 14.50
C VAL A 40 -13.40 -23.35 14.04
N LEU A 41 -14.58 -23.97 14.17
CA LEU A 41 -14.90 -25.30 13.63
C LEU A 41 -13.80 -26.35 13.92
N PHE A 42 -13.43 -26.51 15.20
CA PHE A 42 -12.40 -27.48 15.67
C PHE A 42 -10.95 -27.17 15.26
N LYS A 43 -10.67 -25.99 14.70
CA LYS A 43 -9.31 -25.51 14.41
C LYS A 43 -8.86 -24.47 15.45
N TYR A 44 -7.60 -24.57 15.90
CA TYR A 44 -6.98 -23.53 16.72
C TYR A 44 -6.18 -22.60 15.82
N GLN A 45 -6.47 -21.31 15.90
CA GLN A 45 -5.66 -20.29 15.25
C GLN A 45 -4.96 -19.46 16.32
N TYR A 46 -3.65 -19.33 16.22
CA TYR A 46 -2.88 -18.38 17.00
C TYR A 46 -2.73 -17.12 16.19
N HIS A 47 -3.10 -16.00 16.80
CA HIS A 47 -2.91 -14.66 16.27
C HIS A 47 -2.01 -13.90 17.24
N TYR A 48 -0.83 -13.52 16.80
CA TYR A 48 0.11 -12.69 17.54
C TYR A 48 0.14 -11.30 16.92
N THR A 49 -0.14 -10.28 17.71
CA THR A 49 0.17 -8.89 17.38
C THR A 49 1.41 -8.52 18.18
N VAL A 50 2.53 -8.35 17.49
CA VAL A 50 3.80 -7.99 18.09
C VAL A 50 4.01 -6.50 17.87
N LYS A 51 4.27 -5.78 18.96
CA LYS A 51 4.56 -4.35 18.95
C LYS A 51 5.96 -4.11 19.49
N THR A 52 6.83 -3.53 18.67
CA THR A 52 8.18 -3.13 19.09
C THR A 52 8.11 -1.99 20.12
N LEU A 53 9.21 -1.72 20.81
CA LEU A 53 9.27 -0.62 21.78
C LEU A 53 9.11 0.76 21.12
N SER A 54 9.50 0.92 19.86
CA SER A 54 9.29 2.15 19.08
C SER A 54 7.82 2.33 18.64
N GLY A 55 7.05 1.23 18.63
CA GLY A 55 5.64 1.20 18.28
C GLY A 55 5.33 0.60 16.90
N SER A 56 6.32 0.09 16.20
CA SER A 56 6.14 -0.69 14.97
C SER A 56 5.42 -2.00 15.24
N VAL A 57 4.61 -2.45 14.28
CA VAL A 57 3.72 -3.61 14.47
C VAL A 57 3.95 -4.62 13.36
N LEU A 58 4.07 -5.88 13.76
CA LEU A 58 3.94 -7.04 12.88
C LEU A 58 2.89 -8.00 13.44
N VAL A 59 2.23 -8.71 12.54
CA VAL A 59 1.19 -9.69 12.86
C VAL A 59 1.64 -11.04 12.36
N ILE A 60 1.53 -12.07 13.20
CA ILE A 60 1.78 -13.45 12.82
C ILE A 60 0.53 -14.26 13.10
N GLU A 61 -0.02 -14.92 12.08
CA GLU A 61 -1.09 -15.91 12.26
C GLU A 61 -0.62 -17.28 11.79
N HIS A 62 -0.94 -18.32 12.57
CA HIS A 62 -0.77 -19.71 12.12
C HIS A 62 -1.77 -20.64 12.81
N TRP A 63 -1.96 -21.81 12.23
CA TRP A 63 -2.92 -22.80 12.72
C TRP A 63 -2.21 -23.87 13.55
N PHE A 64 -2.91 -24.41 14.54
CA PHE A 64 -2.67 -25.74 15.09
C PHE A 64 -4.00 -26.49 15.00
N HIS A 65 -4.02 -27.69 14.41
CA HIS A 65 -5.17 -28.60 14.29
C HIS A 65 -6.14 -28.42 13.10
N ASP A 66 -6.15 -29.44 12.23
CA ASP A 66 -7.15 -29.79 11.19
C ASP A 66 -7.08 -31.33 11.05
N ASP A 67 -8.18 -32.02 10.75
CA ASP A 67 -8.23 -33.49 10.60
C ASP A 67 -7.36 -34.00 9.44
N THR A 68 -6.83 -33.09 8.62
CA THR A 68 -5.74 -33.33 7.66
C THR A 68 -4.48 -32.60 8.11
N ALA A 69 -3.39 -33.35 8.34
CA ALA A 69 -2.11 -32.84 8.85
C ALA A 69 -1.46 -31.70 8.03
N GLU A 70 -1.98 -31.38 6.85
CA GLU A 70 -1.41 -30.44 5.88
C GLU A 70 -1.85 -28.98 6.07
N GLY A 71 -3.05 -28.73 6.61
CA GLY A 71 -3.53 -27.37 6.89
C GLY A 71 -2.87 -26.72 8.11
N MET A 72 -2.37 -27.55 9.05
CA MET A 72 -1.86 -27.12 10.36
C MET A 72 -0.51 -26.43 10.36
N ARG A 73 0.20 -26.40 9.22
CA ARG A 73 1.56 -25.84 9.15
C ARG A 73 1.60 -24.47 8.52
N LYS A 74 0.47 -24.03 7.94
CA LYS A 74 0.39 -22.78 7.19
C LYS A 74 0.20 -21.60 8.14
N GLY A 75 0.87 -20.50 7.82
CA GLY A 75 0.72 -19.24 8.51
C GLY A 75 1.08 -18.07 7.60
N PHE A 76 0.98 -16.87 8.15
CA PHE A 76 1.53 -15.69 7.51
C PHE A 76 2.15 -14.76 8.55
N ILE A 77 3.08 -13.94 8.07
CA ILE A 77 3.57 -12.74 8.74
C ILE A 77 3.18 -11.53 7.90
N GLU A 78 2.64 -10.49 8.56
CA GLU A 78 2.24 -9.23 7.94
C GLU A 78 2.85 -8.05 8.68
N PHE A 79 3.41 -7.09 7.95
CA PHE A 79 4.03 -5.90 8.51
C PHE A 79 4.12 -4.77 7.47
N ASN A 80 4.38 -3.54 7.93
CA ASN A 80 4.73 -2.42 7.06
C ASN A 80 6.26 -2.25 7.03
N PRO A 81 6.96 -2.55 5.93
CA PRO A 81 8.43 -2.47 5.88
C PRO A 81 8.98 -1.09 6.24
N ASN A 82 8.28 -0.03 5.86
CA ASN A 82 8.71 1.36 6.14
C ASN A 82 8.69 1.71 7.64
N LYS A 83 8.15 0.86 8.51
CA LYS A 83 8.18 1.04 9.96
C LYS A 83 9.33 0.31 10.65
N PHE A 84 10.08 -0.54 9.94
CA PHE A 84 11.18 -1.34 10.50
C PHE A 84 12.56 -0.86 10.05
N ILE A 85 12.73 0.47 9.98
CA ILE A 85 13.96 1.13 9.48
C ILE A 85 14.96 1.38 10.62
N SER A 86 14.49 1.55 11.86
CA SER A 86 15.39 1.71 13.01
C SER A 86 16.15 0.40 13.26
N GLU A 87 17.38 0.50 13.79
CA GLU A 87 18.21 -0.68 14.05
C GLU A 87 17.49 -1.69 14.97
N ASP A 88 16.86 -1.20 16.04
CA ASP A 88 16.12 -2.02 17.00
C ASP A 88 14.91 -2.72 16.35
N ASP A 89 14.11 -1.99 15.56
CA ASP A 89 12.96 -2.58 14.87
C ASP A 89 13.42 -3.61 13.84
N TYR A 90 14.47 -3.28 13.08
CA TYR A 90 15.09 -4.18 12.13
C TYR A 90 15.51 -5.49 12.79
N TYR A 91 16.19 -5.45 13.95
CA TYR A 91 16.57 -6.66 14.68
C TYR A 91 15.37 -7.49 15.11
N VAL A 92 14.27 -6.86 15.52
CA VAL A 92 13.04 -7.57 15.88
C VAL A 92 12.47 -8.28 14.65
N LEU A 93 12.28 -7.56 13.53
CA LEU A 93 11.72 -8.16 12.31
C LEU A 93 12.61 -9.29 11.78
N ASN A 94 13.92 -9.05 11.69
CA ASN A 94 14.88 -10.05 11.23
C ASN A 94 14.92 -11.27 12.16
N GLY A 95 14.80 -11.06 13.47
CA GLY A 95 14.67 -12.13 14.45
C GLY A 95 13.45 -13.01 14.18
N PHE A 96 12.28 -12.42 13.92
CA PHE A 96 11.08 -13.18 13.55
C PHE A 96 11.24 -13.93 12.22
N LEU A 97 11.77 -13.30 11.18
CA LEU A 97 12.00 -13.99 9.90
C LEU A 97 12.99 -15.15 10.04
N THR A 98 14.04 -14.98 10.85
CA THR A 98 15.05 -16.03 11.10
C THR A 98 14.43 -17.22 11.81
N VAL A 99 13.71 -17.01 12.92
CA VAL A 99 13.15 -18.14 13.69
C VAL A 99 12.01 -18.84 12.94
N LEU A 100 11.26 -18.10 12.13
CA LEU A 100 10.30 -18.70 11.19
C LEU A 100 11.04 -19.54 10.15
N GLY A 101 12.13 -19.01 9.57
CA GLY A 101 12.99 -19.75 8.65
C GLY A 101 13.53 -21.05 9.24
N ASP A 102 13.98 -21.02 10.49
CA ASP A 102 14.43 -22.22 11.21
C ASP A 102 13.32 -23.26 11.37
N ASP A 103 12.09 -22.84 11.70
CA ASP A 103 10.93 -23.73 11.81
C ASP A 103 10.46 -24.27 10.44
N ILE A 104 10.58 -23.47 9.38
CA ILE A 104 10.19 -23.83 8.00
C ILE A 104 11.19 -24.80 7.37
N LEU A 105 12.48 -24.54 7.54
CA LEU A 105 13.58 -25.35 7.00
C LEU A 105 14.02 -26.47 7.95
N TYR A 106 13.31 -26.69 9.06
CA TYR A 106 13.67 -27.71 10.04
C TYR A 106 13.79 -29.09 9.39
N GLY A 107 15.00 -29.65 9.42
CA GLY A 107 15.33 -30.95 8.81
C GLY A 107 15.49 -30.94 7.29
N ALA A 108 15.42 -29.77 6.63
CA ALA A 108 15.64 -29.64 5.20
C ALA A 108 17.12 -29.47 4.85
N ASN A 109 17.54 -30.02 3.70
CA ASN A 109 18.93 -29.97 3.21
C ASN A 109 19.13 -29.04 1.99
N TYR A 110 18.16 -28.17 1.68
CA TYR A 110 18.20 -27.32 0.48
C TYR A 110 17.74 -25.90 0.77
N PHE A 111 18.38 -24.93 0.12
CA PHE A 111 17.98 -23.53 0.10
C PHE A 111 16.81 -23.33 -0.88
N THR A 112 15.59 -23.20 -0.35
CA THR A 112 14.39 -22.83 -1.13
C THR A 112 13.85 -21.49 -0.65
N ASN A 113 12.87 -20.92 -1.36
CA ASN A 113 12.09 -19.82 -0.79
C ASN A 113 11.48 -20.28 0.54
N VAL A 114 11.65 -19.45 1.56
CA VAL A 114 11.14 -19.69 2.92
C VAL A 114 9.71 -19.18 3.03
N PHE A 115 9.42 -18.12 2.29
CA PHE A 115 8.13 -17.47 2.26
C PHE A 115 7.58 -17.37 0.83
N GLU A 116 6.26 -17.23 0.75
CA GLU A 116 5.50 -16.91 -0.45
C GLU A 116 4.91 -15.51 -0.28
N LEU A 117 5.20 -14.59 -1.20
CA LEU A 117 4.57 -13.28 -1.24
C LEU A 117 3.11 -13.44 -1.63
N VAL A 118 2.21 -13.15 -0.69
CA VAL A 118 0.76 -13.28 -0.93
C VAL A 118 0.11 -11.93 -1.17
N ARG A 119 0.59 -10.88 -0.53
CA ARG A 119 0.03 -9.54 -0.70
C ARG A 119 1.02 -8.46 -0.38
N TRP A 120 0.91 -7.34 -1.07
CA TRP A 120 1.61 -6.12 -0.70
C TRP A 120 0.89 -4.89 -1.22
N ASP A 121 1.11 -3.76 -0.54
CA ASP A 121 0.53 -2.47 -0.91
C ASP A 121 1.62 -1.52 -1.43
N LEU A 122 1.55 -1.19 -2.72
CA LEU A 122 2.30 -0.08 -3.30
C LEU A 122 1.71 1.23 -2.79
N ALA A 123 2.52 2.04 -2.12
CA ALA A 123 2.14 3.38 -1.71
C ALA A 123 2.98 4.41 -2.47
N ILE A 124 2.29 5.37 -3.07
CA ILE A 124 2.86 6.50 -3.81
C ILE A 124 2.37 7.78 -3.14
N ASP A 125 3.32 8.58 -2.66
CA ASP A 125 3.04 9.86 -2.02
C ASP A 125 3.20 11.00 -3.01
N PHE A 126 2.23 11.92 -2.99
CA PHE A 126 2.19 13.11 -3.83
C PHE A 126 2.25 14.34 -2.94
N PRO A 127 3.13 15.33 -3.21
CA PRO A 127 3.17 16.60 -2.51
C PRO A 127 2.03 17.53 -2.96
N GLU A 128 0.82 16.98 -3.05
CA GLU A 128 -0.36 17.64 -3.60
C GLU A 128 -1.54 17.57 -2.63
N LEU A 129 -2.38 18.60 -2.64
CA LEU A 129 -3.61 18.61 -1.85
C LEU A 129 -4.56 17.52 -2.34
N ARG A 130 -5.20 16.83 -1.40
CA ARG A 130 -6.13 15.74 -1.73
C ARG A 130 -7.25 16.17 -2.68
N ASP A 131 -7.74 17.39 -2.54
CA ASP A 131 -8.84 17.92 -3.38
C ASP A 131 -8.41 18.21 -4.84
N ASN A 132 -7.11 18.29 -5.09
CA ASN A 132 -6.54 18.42 -6.43
C ASN A 132 -6.37 17.08 -7.13
N MET A 133 -6.59 15.95 -6.47
CA MET A 133 -6.37 14.63 -7.07
C MET A 133 -7.66 13.81 -7.15
N TYR A 134 -7.81 13.02 -8.21
CA TYR A 134 -8.93 12.10 -8.30
C TYR A 134 -8.61 10.80 -9.04
N LEU A 135 -9.26 9.72 -8.59
CA LEU A 135 -9.32 8.45 -9.32
C LEU A 135 -10.40 8.50 -10.39
N VAL A 136 -10.09 7.99 -11.59
CA VAL A 136 -11.09 7.73 -12.62
C VAL A 136 -11.87 6.46 -12.26
N LYS A 137 -13.20 6.53 -12.34
CA LYS A 137 -14.08 5.36 -12.18
C LYS A 137 -13.84 4.39 -13.33
N ASP A 138 -13.72 3.11 -13.04
CA ASP A 138 -13.67 2.05 -14.04
C ASP A 138 -14.73 0.96 -13.75
N LYS A 139 -14.53 -0.25 -14.27
CA LYS A 139 -15.48 -1.37 -14.08
C LYS A 139 -15.51 -1.90 -12.64
N ARG A 140 -14.56 -1.50 -11.78
CA ARG A 140 -14.48 -1.89 -10.38
C ARG A 140 -15.47 -1.07 -9.54
N ASN A 141 -15.79 -1.61 -8.36
CA ASN A 141 -16.62 -0.89 -7.39
C ASN A 141 -15.95 0.41 -6.96
N TYR A 142 -16.66 1.53 -7.04
CA TYR A 142 -16.14 2.84 -6.65
C TYR A 142 -16.87 3.39 -5.43
N GLN A 143 -16.13 3.96 -4.48
CA GLN A 143 -16.69 4.64 -3.32
C GLN A 143 -15.97 5.98 -3.09
N TYR A 144 -16.74 7.03 -2.84
CA TYR A 144 -16.24 8.34 -2.43
C TYR A 144 -16.72 8.62 -1.01
N ILE A 145 -15.79 8.84 -0.09
CA ILE A 145 -16.08 9.18 1.31
C ILE A 145 -15.51 10.57 1.58
N ASN A 146 -16.38 11.47 2.03
CA ASN A 146 -16.00 12.78 2.53
C ASN A 146 -16.49 12.91 3.97
N GLY A 147 -15.57 13.02 4.91
CA GLY A 147 -15.87 13.11 6.33
C GLY A 147 -14.84 13.92 7.08
N ARG A 148 -14.91 13.88 8.42
CA ARG A 148 -13.99 14.63 9.30
C ARG A 148 -12.51 14.30 9.08
N GLY A 149 -12.21 13.07 8.65
CA GLY A 149 -10.85 12.62 8.33
C GLY A 149 -10.33 13.07 6.96
N GLY A 150 -11.10 13.85 6.21
CA GLY A 150 -10.77 14.25 4.85
C GLY A 150 -11.47 13.40 3.78
N VAL A 151 -11.10 13.66 2.53
CA VAL A 151 -11.65 12.99 1.35
C VAL A 151 -10.86 11.71 1.09
N THR A 152 -11.58 10.62 0.84
CA THR A 152 -11.00 9.34 0.42
C THR A 152 -11.80 8.76 -0.74
N GLN A 153 -11.09 8.26 -1.75
CA GLN A 153 -11.66 7.49 -2.86
C GLN A 153 -11.16 6.06 -2.77
N TYR A 154 -12.08 5.11 -2.96
CA TYR A 154 -11.79 3.69 -3.07
C TYR A 154 -12.23 3.18 -4.43
N LEU A 155 -11.44 2.28 -4.99
CA LEU A 155 -11.76 1.57 -6.23
C LEU A 155 -11.41 0.08 -6.05
N GLY A 156 -12.33 -0.82 -6.40
CA GLY A 156 -12.18 -2.25 -6.15
C GLY A 156 -12.81 -2.73 -4.84
N VAL A 157 -12.43 -3.94 -4.44
CA VAL A 157 -12.92 -4.63 -3.22
C VAL A 157 -11.80 -4.65 -2.20
N ARG A 158 -12.09 -4.25 -0.96
CA ARG A 158 -11.10 -4.27 0.14
C ARG A 158 -10.49 -5.66 0.31
N ASN A 159 -9.19 -5.71 0.63
CA ASN A 159 -8.43 -6.94 0.85
C ASN A 159 -8.34 -7.87 -0.36
N SER A 160 -8.41 -7.33 -1.57
CA SER A 160 -8.26 -8.06 -2.82
C SER A 160 -7.32 -7.32 -3.76
N GLY A 161 -6.60 -8.07 -4.61
CA GLY A 161 -5.75 -7.52 -5.65
C GLY A 161 -6.50 -6.54 -6.54
N GLY A 162 -5.87 -5.40 -6.81
CA GLY A 162 -6.46 -4.29 -7.56
C GLY A 162 -7.37 -3.39 -6.73
N PHE A 163 -7.41 -3.53 -5.41
CA PHE A 163 -7.95 -2.49 -4.53
C PHE A 163 -7.07 -1.26 -4.58
N VAL A 164 -7.69 -0.09 -4.65
CA VAL A 164 -7.02 1.21 -4.71
C VAL A 164 -7.65 2.14 -3.70
N LYS A 165 -6.81 2.92 -3.03
CA LYS A 165 -7.22 3.95 -2.07
C LYS A 165 -6.43 5.23 -2.32
N LEU A 166 -7.13 6.33 -2.57
CA LEU A 166 -6.54 7.67 -2.71
C LEU A 166 -7.07 8.57 -1.60
N TYR A 167 -6.20 9.04 -0.69
CA TYR A 167 -6.62 9.71 0.54
C TYR A 167 -5.63 10.79 1.00
N ASP A 168 -6.14 11.67 1.87
CA ASP A 168 -5.37 12.71 2.54
C ASP A 168 -4.46 12.10 3.62
N LYS A 169 -3.19 11.88 3.29
CA LYS A 169 -2.22 11.25 4.20
C LYS A 169 -1.83 12.20 5.33
N THR A 170 -1.74 13.50 5.03
CA THR A 170 -1.51 14.54 6.02
C THR A 170 -2.47 14.45 7.18
N LYS A 171 -3.79 14.39 6.91
CA LYS A 171 -4.80 14.29 7.97
C LYS A 171 -4.81 12.94 8.65
N GLU A 172 -4.65 11.86 7.90
CA GLU A 172 -4.68 10.49 8.44
C GLU A 172 -3.54 10.25 9.43
N SER A 173 -2.32 10.65 9.08
CA SER A 173 -1.11 10.46 9.89
C SER A 173 -0.70 11.69 10.71
N LYS A 174 -1.47 12.78 10.66
CA LYS A 174 -1.19 14.06 11.35
C LYS A 174 0.20 14.63 11.01
N LEU A 175 0.53 14.65 9.72
CA LEU A 175 1.79 15.20 9.22
C LEU A 175 1.74 16.74 9.16
N ASN A 176 2.91 17.38 9.18
CA ASN A 176 3.03 18.83 9.03
C ASN A 176 3.05 19.28 7.54
N GLU A 177 3.35 18.36 6.65
CA GLU A 177 3.48 18.56 5.20
C GLU A 177 2.23 18.09 4.46
N THR A 178 1.99 18.66 3.28
CA THR A 178 0.85 18.29 2.43
C THR A 178 1.21 17.06 1.61
N VAL A 179 0.49 15.97 1.85
CA VAL A 179 0.71 14.67 1.23
C VAL A 179 -0.63 14.01 0.94
N THR A 180 -0.82 13.67 -0.33
CA THR A 180 -1.87 12.74 -0.76
C THR A 180 -1.23 11.41 -1.07
N ARG A 181 -1.82 10.31 -0.58
CA ARG A 181 -1.29 8.96 -0.84
C ARG A 181 -2.23 8.17 -1.74
N LEU A 182 -1.65 7.53 -2.75
CA LEU A 182 -2.25 6.46 -3.54
C LEU A 182 -1.71 5.12 -3.05
N GLU A 183 -2.59 4.26 -2.55
CA GLU A 183 -2.32 2.87 -2.17
C GLU A 183 -2.94 1.92 -3.20
N LEU A 184 -2.17 0.96 -3.69
CA LEU A 184 -2.62 -0.12 -4.57
C LEU A 184 -2.25 -1.47 -3.97
N THR A 185 -3.25 -2.34 -3.79
CA THR A 185 -3.04 -3.71 -3.30
C THR A 185 -2.77 -4.67 -4.45
N PHE A 186 -1.70 -5.44 -4.31
CA PHE A 186 -1.30 -6.54 -5.19
C PHE A 186 -1.48 -7.87 -4.47
N ASP A 187 -2.00 -8.89 -5.15
CA ASP A 187 -2.01 -10.26 -4.64
C ASP A 187 -0.80 -10.99 -5.29
N GLY A 188 0.26 -11.20 -4.51
CA GLY A 188 1.53 -11.74 -4.99
C GLY A 188 2.15 -10.88 -6.10
N TYR A 189 2.48 -11.52 -7.22
CA TYR A 189 3.07 -10.88 -8.40
C TYR A 189 2.04 -10.56 -9.50
N ASP A 190 0.75 -10.77 -9.24
CA ASP A 190 -0.29 -10.45 -10.20
C ASP A 190 -0.42 -8.93 -10.33
N TYR A 191 -0.12 -8.41 -11.52
CA TYR A 191 -0.25 -6.99 -11.82
C TYR A 191 -1.72 -6.63 -12.04
N PRO A 192 -2.36 -5.89 -11.13
CA PRO A 192 -3.71 -5.41 -11.35
C PRO A 192 -3.70 -4.34 -12.44
N THR A 193 -4.88 -4.06 -13.01
CA THR A 193 -5.05 -2.88 -13.85
C THR A 193 -4.75 -1.61 -13.03
N LEU A 194 -3.68 -0.92 -13.39
CA LEU A 194 -3.30 0.33 -12.75
C LEU A 194 -4.42 1.37 -12.93
N PRO A 195 -4.85 2.04 -11.85
CA PRO A 195 -5.89 3.06 -11.91
C PRO A 195 -5.36 4.29 -12.66
N GLN A 196 -6.25 4.96 -13.39
CA GLN A 196 -5.96 6.29 -13.90
C GLN A 196 -6.17 7.30 -12.76
N VAL A 197 -5.13 8.09 -12.49
CA VAL A 197 -5.13 9.13 -11.49
C VAL A 197 -4.80 10.44 -12.17
N TYR A 198 -5.57 11.48 -11.86
CA TYR A 198 -5.36 12.81 -12.42
C TYR A 198 -5.09 13.81 -11.32
N ILE A 199 -4.17 14.73 -11.62
CA ILE A 199 -3.83 15.89 -10.81
C ILE A 199 -4.40 17.11 -11.52
N LYS A 200 -5.31 17.81 -10.85
CA LYS A 200 -5.91 19.04 -11.34
C LYS A 200 -4.84 20.12 -11.38
N ARG A 201 -4.57 20.67 -12.55
CA ARG A 201 -3.82 21.93 -12.63
C ARG A 201 -4.74 23.04 -12.18
N GLN A 202 -4.39 23.68 -11.08
CA GLN A 202 -4.95 25.00 -10.78
C GLN A 202 -4.27 25.98 -11.73
N GLN A 203 -4.81 26.13 -12.94
CA GLN A 203 -4.44 27.28 -13.76
C GLN A 203 -4.70 28.51 -12.90
N GLN A 204 -3.65 29.31 -12.67
CA GLN A 204 -3.83 30.62 -12.08
C GLN A 204 -4.86 31.33 -12.97
N ARG A 205 -6.00 31.71 -12.38
CA ARG A 205 -7.13 32.40 -13.05
C ARG A 205 -6.72 33.56 -13.97
N LEU A 206 -5.48 34.02 -13.83
CA LEU A 206 -4.84 35.13 -14.52
C LEU A 206 -4.46 34.84 -15.99
N THR A 207 -4.30 33.58 -16.41
CA THR A 207 -3.84 33.26 -17.79
C THR A 207 -4.97 32.94 -18.77
N LEU A 208 -6.17 32.67 -18.28
CA LEU A 208 -7.33 32.32 -19.09
C LEU A 208 -8.17 33.56 -19.37
N ASP A 209 -8.26 34.00 -20.64
CA ASP A 209 -9.16 35.08 -21.11
C ASP A 209 -10.64 34.62 -21.09
N LEU A 210 -11.15 34.30 -19.91
CA LEU A 210 -12.51 33.83 -19.65
C LEU A 210 -13.30 34.88 -18.87
N ASN A 211 -14.56 35.07 -19.23
CA ASN A 211 -15.47 35.90 -18.44
C ASN A 211 -15.99 35.16 -17.19
N ASP A 212 -16.61 35.89 -16.26
CA ASP A 212 -17.10 35.33 -15.00
C ASP A 212 -18.05 34.13 -15.18
N THR A 213 -18.93 34.17 -16.19
CA THR A 213 -19.85 33.05 -16.47
C THR A 213 -19.10 31.81 -16.95
N GLN A 214 -18.07 32.00 -17.79
CA GLN A 214 -17.20 30.94 -18.27
C GLN A 214 -16.39 30.32 -17.14
N LEU A 215 -15.85 31.14 -16.24
CA LEU A 215 -15.13 30.68 -15.05
C LEU A 215 -16.04 29.84 -14.14
N VAL A 216 -17.25 30.32 -13.85
CA VAL A 216 -18.22 29.54 -13.06
C VAL A 216 -18.55 28.22 -13.74
N LEU A 217 -18.70 28.20 -15.06
CA LEU A 217 -19.00 26.96 -15.80
C LEU A 217 -17.83 25.96 -15.72
N VAL A 218 -16.59 26.44 -15.86
CA VAL A 218 -15.38 25.62 -15.67
C VAL A 218 -15.33 25.07 -14.24
N ASP A 219 -15.54 25.93 -13.23
CA ASP A 219 -15.55 25.54 -11.81
C ASP A 219 -16.61 24.47 -11.52
N LEU A 220 -17.81 24.58 -12.12
CA LEU A 220 -18.87 23.58 -11.98
C LEU A 220 -18.53 22.27 -12.68
N LEU A 221 -18.00 22.31 -13.90
CA LEU A 221 -17.56 21.12 -14.63
C LEU A 221 -16.42 20.40 -13.89
N ASN A 222 -15.50 21.14 -13.27
CA ASN A 222 -14.38 20.62 -12.49
C ASN A 222 -14.79 19.97 -11.15
N ARG A 223 -16.07 20.08 -10.75
CA ARG A 223 -16.66 19.36 -9.61
C ARG A 223 -17.29 18.03 -9.98
N LEU A 224 -17.59 17.81 -11.26
CA LEU A 224 -18.18 16.57 -11.75
C LEU A 224 -17.14 15.46 -11.84
N ASP A 225 -17.59 14.20 -11.80
CA ASP A 225 -16.70 13.10 -12.16
C ASP A 225 -16.29 13.15 -13.64
N PRO A 226 -15.18 12.52 -14.05
CA PRO A 226 -14.64 12.65 -15.41
C PRO A 226 -15.64 12.31 -16.52
N HIS A 227 -16.48 11.29 -16.30
CA HIS A 227 -17.45 10.88 -17.30
C HIS A 227 -18.56 11.93 -17.44
N GLU A 228 -19.15 12.36 -16.33
CA GLU A 228 -20.14 13.42 -16.32
C GLU A 228 -19.58 14.73 -16.87
N LYS A 229 -18.35 15.10 -16.48
CA LYS A 229 -17.63 16.27 -17.00
C LYS A 229 -17.59 16.26 -18.53
N THR A 230 -17.17 15.15 -19.14
CA THR A 230 -17.16 15.00 -20.61
C THR A 230 -18.56 15.07 -21.21
N VAL A 231 -19.55 14.41 -20.60
CA VAL A 231 -20.95 14.44 -21.08
C VAL A 231 -21.51 15.86 -21.09
N TYR A 232 -21.40 16.59 -19.97
CA TYR A 232 -21.91 17.96 -19.87
C TYR A 232 -21.11 18.94 -20.73
N PHE A 233 -19.78 18.79 -20.80
CA PHE A 233 -18.95 19.59 -21.69
C PHE A 233 -19.36 19.43 -23.16
N ASN A 234 -19.66 18.20 -23.59
CA ASN A 234 -20.11 17.93 -24.96
C ASN A 234 -21.48 18.53 -25.30
N ARG A 235 -22.29 18.90 -24.30
CA ARG A 235 -23.56 19.62 -24.50
C ARG A 235 -23.36 21.12 -24.80
N LEU A 236 -22.19 21.68 -24.52
CA LEU A 236 -21.87 23.08 -24.83
C LEU A 236 -21.72 23.27 -26.34
N GLY A 237 -22.01 24.48 -26.84
CA GLY A 237 -21.79 24.82 -28.26
C GLY A 237 -20.31 24.76 -28.66
N ARG A 238 -20.02 24.47 -29.93
CA ARG A 238 -18.65 24.24 -30.46
C ARG A 238 -17.66 25.37 -30.10
N VAL A 239 -18.07 26.62 -30.26
CA VAL A 239 -17.21 27.80 -29.96
C VAL A 239 -16.83 27.82 -28.48
N LEU A 240 -17.80 27.60 -27.59
CA LEU A 240 -17.57 27.58 -26.15
C LEU A 240 -16.72 26.39 -25.73
N ARG A 241 -16.95 25.20 -26.31
CA ARG A 241 -16.09 24.03 -26.08
C ARG A 241 -14.64 24.32 -26.43
N ASN A 242 -14.38 24.88 -27.62
CA ASN A 242 -13.01 25.20 -28.02
C ASN A 242 -12.35 26.21 -27.07
N LYS A 243 -13.11 27.20 -26.58
CA LYS A 243 -12.60 28.21 -25.65
C LYS A 243 -12.31 27.63 -24.26
N LEU A 244 -13.14 26.72 -23.77
CA LEU A 244 -13.04 26.16 -22.41
C LEU A 244 -12.24 24.86 -22.33
N LYS A 245 -11.90 24.23 -23.46
CA LYS A 245 -11.32 22.88 -23.48
C LYS A 245 -10.11 22.77 -22.57
N ASP A 246 -9.17 23.71 -22.71
CA ASP A 246 -7.93 23.67 -21.95
C ASP A 246 -8.20 23.95 -20.47
N ALA A 247 -9.08 24.91 -20.16
CA ALA A 247 -9.49 25.18 -18.78
C ALA A 247 -10.23 24.02 -18.08
N VAL A 248 -10.92 23.16 -18.84
CA VAL A 248 -11.70 22.02 -18.33
C VAL A 248 -10.88 20.73 -18.31
N PHE A 249 -9.91 20.55 -19.21
CA PHE A 249 -9.18 19.29 -19.40
C PHE A 249 -7.65 19.43 -19.29
N ASP A 250 -7.12 20.47 -18.64
CA ASP A 250 -5.69 20.60 -18.29
C ASP A 250 -5.30 19.74 -17.07
N ASP A 251 -6.09 18.73 -16.73
CA ASP A 251 -5.71 17.78 -15.69
C ASP A 251 -4.56 16.90 -16.23
N HIS A 252 -3.48 16.76 -15.45
CA HIS A 252 -2.36 15.89 -15.80
C HIS A 252 -2.64 14.47 -15.31
N GLN A 253 -2.60 13.49 -16.21
CA GLN A 253 -2.65 12.08 -15.82
C GLN A 253 -1.30 11.71 -15.22
N TYR A 254 -1.30 11.16 -14.00
CA TYR A 254 -0.09 10.63 -13.38
C TYR A 254 0.48 9.47 -14.20
N GLU A 255 1.78 9.55 -14.49
CA GLU A 255 2.56 8.51 -15.13
C GLU A 255 3.33 7.70 -14.07
N TYR A 256 3.16 6.39 -14.08
CA TYR A 256 3.81 5.50 -13.12
C TYR A 256 5.29 5.33 -13.46
N ASP A 257 6.14 5.42 -12.45
CA ASP A 257 7.54 5.01 -12.55
C ASP A 257 7.64 3.48 -12.47
N PHE A 258 7.63 2.83 -13.63
CA PHE A 258 7.76 1.38 -13.71
C PHE A 258 9.13 0.89 -13.22
N GLN A 259 10.19 1.68 -13.35
CA GLN A 259 11.52 1.27 -12.88
C GLN A 259 11.54 1.16 -11.35
N ALA A 260 10.95 2.14 -10.66
CA ALA A 260 10.80 2.10 -9.22
C ALA A 260 9.95 0.88 -8.76
N ILE A 261 8.87 0.58 -9.49
CA ILE A 261 8.03 -0.59 -9.21
C ILE A 261 8.83 -1.89 -9.40
N TYR A 262 9.61 -2.03 -10.47
CA TYR A 262 10.45 -3.22 -10.67
C TYR A 262 11.51 -3.38 -9.59
N ASN A 263 12.19 -2.30 -9.22
CA ASN A 263 13.19 -2.33 -8.13
C ASN A 263 12.56 -2.80 -6.80
N LEU A 264 11.30 -2.41 -6.54
CA LEU A 264 10.57 -2.83 -5.36
C LEU A 264 10.24 -4.33 -5.38
N ILE A 265 9.87 -4.85 -6.55
CA ILE A 265 9.61 -6.27 -6.76
C ILE A 265 10.87 -7.12 -6.55
N ASP A 266 12.03 -6.62 -6.97
CA ASP A 266 13.31 -7.28 -6.69
C ASP A 266 13.62 -7.35 -5.18
N LYS A 267 13.27 -6.32 -4.41
CA LYS A 267 13.38 -6.35 -2.94
C LYS A 267 12.41 -7.36 -2.32
N LEU A 268 11.18 -7.46 -2.84
CA LEU A 268 10.21 -8.48 -2.40
C LEU A 268 10.71 -9.91 -2.66
N ASN A 269 11.37 -10.15 -3.79
CA ASN A 269 11.99 -11.44 -4.11
C ASN A 269 13.10 -11.83 -3.10
N GLN A 270 13.77 -10.86 -2.48
CA GLN A 270 14.76 -11.14 -1.42
C GLN A 270 14.07 -11.51 -0.10
N LEU A 271 12.97 -10.85 0.24
CA LEU A 271 12.16 -11.17 1.42
C LEU A 271 11.59 -12.59 1.38
N GLU A 272 11.18 -13.09 0.20
CA GLU A 272 10.73 -14.48 0.04
C GLU A 272 11.79 -15.52 0.43
N LYS A 273 13.07 -15.16 0.33
CA LYS A 273 14.20 -16.02 0.70
C LYS A 273 14.55 -15.92 2.19
N GLY A 274 13.85 -15.10 2.96
CA GLY A 274 14.14 -14.83 4.36
C GLY A 274 15.32 -13.89 4.58
N TYR A 275 15.77 -13.18 3.53
CA TYR A 275 16.81 -12.17 3.65
C TYR A 275 16.19 -10.78 3.73
N ILE A 276 16.66 -10.00 4.69
CA ILE A 276 16.45 -8.57 4.73
C ILE A 276 17.80 -7.90 4.43
N ASP A 277 17.84 -7.02 3.44
CA ASP A 277 19.03 -6.18 3.20
C ASP A 277 19.20 -5.23 4.41
N PRO A 278 20.34 -5.24 5.11
CA PRO A 278 20.58 -4.34 6.23
C PRO A 278 20.66 -2.85 5.85
N SER A 279 20.56 -2.51 4.56
CA SER A 279 20.54 -1.13 4.11
C SER A 279 19.31 -0.34 4.63
N PRO A 280 19.49 0.85 5.21
CA PRO A 280 18.40 1.75 5.63
C PRO A 280 17.44 2.15 4.50
N ASP A 281 17.83 1.94 3.23
CA ASP A 281 17.09 2.34 2.03
C ASP A 281 15.99 1.35 1.59
N MET A 282 15.48 0.54 2.51
CA MET A 282 14.35 -0.35 2.20
C MET A 282 12.99 0.37 2.01
N GLY A 283 12.92 1.69 2.23
CA GLY A 283 11.62 2.39 2.19
C GLY A 283 11.60 3.86 1.77
N ALA A 284 12.74 4.54 1.71
CA ALA A 284 12.85 5.90 1.20
C ALA A 284 13.75 5.87 -0.03
N THR A 285 13.17 5.57 -1.20
CA THR A 285 13.74 6.19 -2.40
C THR A 285 13.30 7.65 -2.29
N GLU A 286 14.09 8.48 -1.60
CA GLU A 286 13.99 9.92 -1.81
C GLU A 286 14.18 10.11 -3.31
N PHE A 287 13.09 10.49 -3.99
CA PHE A 287 13.17 10.93 -5.36
C PHE A 287 13.94 12.24 -5.31
N HIS A 288 15.26 12.14 -5.49
CA HIS A 288 16.07 13.32 -5.74
C HIS A 288 15.46 14.08 -6.92
N ASP A 289 15.29 15.37 -6.68
CA ASP A 289 14.73 16.36 -7.57
C ASP A 289 15.03 16.07 -9.04
N SER A 290 13.99 16.08 -9.86
CA SER A 290 14.14 16.38 -11.27
C SER A 290 14.51 17.86 -11.42
N GLU A 291 15.72 18.24 -11.02
CA GLU A 291 16.35 19.55 -11.32
C GLU A 291 16.79 19.66 -12.80
N ASN A 292 16.26 18.83 -13.70
CA ASN A 292 16.50 18.91 -15.14
C ASN A 292 15.20 18.95 -15.96
N LEU A 293 14.19 19.70 -15.49
CA LEU A 293 13.30 20.39 -16.41
C LEU A 293 13.89 21.76 -16.68
N THR A 294 14.80 21.81 -17.66
CA THR A 294 15.15 23.07 -18.34
C THR A 294 13.86 23.62 -18.93
N PHE A 295 13.38 24.72 -18.36
CA PHE A 295 12.34 25.55 -18.95
C PHE A 295 12.98 26.30 -20.13
N ASP A 296 12.69 25.85 -21.34
CA ASP A 296 12.58 26.70 -22.52
C ASP A 296 11.10 26.87 -22.86
#